data_AF-A0A660RVB1-F1
#
_entry.id   AF-A0A660RVB1-F1
#
_cell.length_a   1.000
_cell.length_b   1.000
_cell.length_c   1.000
_cell.angle_alpha   90.00
_cell.angle_beta   90.00
_cell.angle_gamma   90.00
#
_symmetry.space_group_name_H-M   'P 1'
#
loop_
_entity.id
_entity.type
_entity.pdbx_description
1 polymer ?
#
loop_
_entity_poly.entity_id
_entity_poly.type
_entity_poly.pdbx_seq_one_letter_code
_entity_poly.pdbx_strand_id
1 'polypeptide(L)'
;MILKQIEINRLFNHYHSIIPFTEGINVITGENGSGKTSIVESIYLALYCSTFKGKKREEIFHHFKPNYNSVKLETDNFIIFRRFDKPEDWLLYCNKRIFGRENITKEIEKSFISRSFFQSIVYTSQDRFLDIVELSPSEKEMFVNKILNLDYITNFAKLLTKNINILKAKKTEIQFLMKKLEASKEERKRELIEEIATLKTKIDEVKKELEELEKKKLSIEAKRLIIEKEKWLKDYWKCKKLLKEYEILQEKQKEKSNLLLELKEKKKTLEVEIKNLKNQVEKYRNLLKEGKCIYCERPLEQKDYERYEQAILDKEGKVALFITSLDELEKSIESLRKELNKIKYQLDKLNPYKIKSNMLKLRQKCLEV
;
A
#
# COMPACT_ATOMS: atom_id res chain seq x y z
N MET A 1 -6.09 30.81 -78.43
CA MET A 1 -7.45 31.34 -78.36
C MET A 1 -7.69 32.13 -79.62
N ILE A 2 -8.43 31.53 -80.54
CA ILE A 2 -8.90 32.17 -81.75
C ILE A 2 -10.43 32.11 -81.71
N LEU A 3 -11.06 33.29 -81.73
CA LEU A 3 -12.51 33.40 -81.87
C LEU A 3 -12.85 32.94 -83.29
N LYS A 4 -13.89 32.11 -83.45
CA LYS A 4 -14.37 31.66 -84.77
C LYS A 4 -15.67 32.33 -85.16
N GLN A 5 -16.62 32.37 -84.23
CA GLN A 5 -17.93 32.96 -84.51
C GLN A 5 -18.60 33.38 -83.21
N ILE A 6 -19.34 34.49 -83.25
CA ILE A 6 -20.33 34.82 -82.22
C ILE A 6 -21.71 34.95 -82.85
N GLU A 7 -22.70 34.33 -82.22
CA GLU A 7 -24.12 34.51 -82.53
C GLU A 7 -24.80 35.20 -81.35
N ILE A 8 -25.45 36.33 -81.64
CA ILE A 8 -26.06 37.22 -80.67
C ILE A 8 -27.55 37.31 -80.98
N ASN A 9 -28.38 36.86 -80.05
CA ASN A 9 -29.83 36.80 -80.20
C ASN A 9 -30.47 37.68 -79.13
N ARG A 10 -30.99 38.84 -79.56
CA ARG A 10 -31.76 39.81 -78.77
C ARG A 10 -31.01 40.42 -77.59
N LEU A 11 -29.71 40.63 -77.75
CA LEU A 11 -28.85 41.28 -76.75
C LEU A 11 -28.38 42.65 -77.22
N PHE A 12 -28.36 43.62 -76.32
CA PHE A 12 -27.94 45.00 -76.59
C PHE A 12 -28.70 45.61 -77.78
N ASN A 13 -28.01 46.00 -78.86
CA ASN A 13 -28.60 46.53 -80.10
C ASN A 13 -28.75 45.46 -81.20
N HIS A 14 -28.41 44.19 -80.92
CA HIS A 14 -28.46 43.10 -81.88
C HIS A 14 -29.75 42.29 -81.72
N TYR A 15 -30.63 42.33 -82.73
CA TYR A 15 -31.83 41.50 -82.75
C TYR A 15 -31.49 40.03 -83.06
N HIS A 16 -30.73 39.82 -84.14
CA HIS A 16 -30.13 38.55 -84.54
C HIS A 16 -28.87 38.88 -85.32
N SER A 17 -27.70 38.42 -84.88
CA SER A 17 -26.43 38.72 -85.55
C SER A 17 -25.49 37.53 -85.45
N ILE A 18 -24.98 37.09 -86.60
CA ILE A 18 -23.96 36.05 -86.70
C ILE A 18 -22.71 36.71 -87.27
N ILE A 19 -21.64 36.73 -86.49
CA ILE A 19 -20.40 37.43 -86.81
C ILE A 19 -19.27 36.40 -86.82
N PRO A 20 -18.73 36.04 -88.01
CA PRO A 20 -17.54 35.21 -88.10
C PRO A 20 -16.28 36.02 -87.79
N PHE A 21 -15.30 35.36 -87.22
CA PHE A 21 -13.95 35.88 -86.99
C PHE A 21 -12.95 35.05 -87.79
N THR A 22 -11.97 35.73 -88.34
CA THR A 22 -10.87 35.13 -89.11
C THR A 22 -9.57 35.19 -88.34
N GLU A 23 -8.59 34.38 -88.72
CA GLU A 23 -7.25 34.50 -88.16
C GLU A 23 -6.61 35.84 -88.58
N GLY A 24 -5.86 36.45 -87.67
CA GLY A 24 -5.25 37.77 -87.88
C GLY A 24 -6.09 38.93 -87.36
N ILE A 25 -6.07 40.06 -88.06
CA ILE A 25 -6.68 41.32 -87.60
C ILE A 25 -8.11 41.41 -88.12
N ASN A 26 -9.08 41.37 -87.21
CA ASN A 26 -10.50 41.57 -87.51
C ASN A 26 -10.89 43.02 -87.19
N VAL A 27 -11.31 43.80 -88.19
CA VAL A 27 -11.72 45.20 -88.00
C VAL A 27 -13.25 45.31 -88.02
N ILE A 28 -13.84 45.74 -86.91
CA ILE A 28 -15.28 45.99 -86.79
C ILE A 28 -15.53 47.50 -86.95
N THR A 29 -16.14 47.91 -88.06
CA THR A 29 -16.46 49.31 -88.37
C THR A 29 -17.97 49.54 -88.54
N GLY A 30 -18.41 50.80 -88.49
CA GLY A 30 -19.83 51.20 -88.53
C GLY A 30 -20.06 52.57 -87.90
N GLU A 31 -21.30 53.02 -87.80
CA GLU A 31 -21.62 54.29 -87.13
C GLU A 31 -21.55 54.16 -85.59
N ASN A 32 -21.47 55.29 -84.89
CA ASN A 32 -21.60 55.28 -83.43
C ASN A 32 -23.01 54.79 -83.05
N GLY A 33 -23.11 53.89 -82.08
CA GLY A 33 -24.39 53.28 -81.69
C GLY A 33 -24.82 52.07 -82.53
N SER A 34 -24.09 51.72 -83.59
CA SER A 34 -24.38 50.53 -84.44
C SER A 34 -24.21 49.17 -83.75
N GLY A 35 -23.70 49.14 -82.50
CA GLY A 35 -23.53 47.92 -81.72
C GLY A 35 -22.11 47.33 -81.70
N LYS A 36 -21.09 48.01 -82.25
CA LYS A 36 -19.69 47.49 -82.25
C LYS A 36 -19.19 47.07 -80.86
N THR A 37 -19.35 47.94 -79.86
CA THR A 37 -18.97 47.63 -78.47
C THR A 37 -19.83 46.51 -77.89
N SER A 38 -21.09 46.40 -78.32
CA SER A 38 -22.01 45.35 -77.91
C SER A 38 -21.57 43.96 -78.38
N ILE A 39 -20.87 43.86 -79.51
CA ILE A 39 -20.26 42.60 -79.99
C ILE A 39 -19.21 42.13 -78.98
N VAL A 40 -18.31 43.02 -78.57
CA VAL A 40 -17.24 42.70 -77.60
C VAL A 40 -17.82 42.43 -76.20
N GLU A 41 -18.84 43.20 -75.79
CA GLU A 41 -19.60 42.95 -74.56
C GLU A 41 -20.29 41.58 -74.60
N SER A 42 -20.79 41.14 -75.75
CA SER A 42 -21.42 39.82 -75.92
C SER A 42 -20.43 38.67 -75.79
N ILE A 43 -19.20 38.82 -76.30
CA ILE A 43 -18.12 37.84 -76.09
C ILE A 43 -17.84 37.69 -74.59
N TYR A 44 -17.70 38.82 -73.89
CA TYR A 44 -17.43 38.82 -72.44
C TYR A 44 -18.60 38.26 -71.63
N LEU A 45 -19.83 38.57 -72.03
CA LEU A 45 -21.05 38.00 -71.45
C LEU A 45 -21.11 36.48 -71.65
N ALA A 46 -20.73 35.98 -72.83
CA ALA A 46 -20.62 34.56 -73.10
C ALA A 46 -19.56 33.88 -72.21
N LEU A 47 -18.42 34.51 -71.94
CA LEU A 47 -17.38 33.92 -71.09
C LEU A 47 -17.75 33.96 -69.60
N TYR A 48 -18.16 35.11 -69.06
CA TYR A 48 -18.22 35.33 -67.61
C TYR A 48 -19.62 35.65 -67.05
N CYS A 49 -20.67 35.62 -67.88
CA CYS A 49 -22.04 35.96 -67.47
C CYS A 49 -22.15 37.34 -66.79
N SER A 50 -21.29 38.29 -67.22
CA SER A 50 -21.28 39.66 -66.74
C SER A 50 -20.91 40.60 -67.88
N THR A 51 -21.14 41.91 -67.71
CA THR A 51 -20.73 42.94 -68.67
C THR A 51 -19.56 43.75 -68.12
N PHE A 52 -18.78 44.38 -68.99
CA PHE A 52 -17.63 45.19 -68.56
C PHE A 52 -18.02 46.37 -67.66
N LYS A 53 -19.21 46.95 -67.91
CA LYS A 53 -19.75 48.12 -67.19
C LYS A 53 -20.75 47.76 -66.08
N GLY A 54 -20.96 46.46 -65.79
CA GLY A 54 -21.94 46.04 -64.78
C GLY A 54 -23.39 46.40 -65.12
N LYS A 55 -23.71 46.51 -66.41
CA LYS A 55 -25.07 46.79 -66.94
C LYS A 55 -26.11 45.87 -66.31
N LYS A 56 -27.26 46.43 -65.95
CA LYS A 56 -28.40 45.67 -65.41
C LYS A 56 -29.02 44.80 -66.51
N ARG A 57 -29.78 43.77 -66.10
CA ARG A 57 -30.46 42.86 -67.05
C ARG A 57 -31.36 43.61 -68.04
N GLU A 58 -32.04 44.64 -67.57
CA GLU A 58 -32.93 45.50 -68.36
C GLU A 58 -32.21 46.25 -69.49
N GLU A 59 -30.90 46.51 -69.32
CA GLU A 59 -30.06 47.21 -70.30
C GLU A 59 -29.41 46.24 -71.32
N ILE A 60 -29.53 44.94 -71.08
CA ILE A 60 -28.92 43.88 -71.88
C ILE A 60 -29.96 43.18 -72.75
N PHE A 61 -31.19 42.99 -72.26
CA PHE A 61 -32.21 42.18 -72.92
C PHE A 61 -33.31 43.01 -73.58
N HIS A 62 -33.73 42.61 -74.78
CA HIS A 62 -34.96 43.14 -75.38
C HIS A 62 -36.20 42.47 -74.75
N HIS A 63 -37.13 43.27 -74.23
CA HIS A 63 -38.31 42.78 -73.48
C HIS A 63 -39.57 42.48 -74.31
N PHE A 64 -39.52 42.55 -75.65
CA PHE A 64 -40.71 42.41 -76.50
C PHE A 64 -40.90 41.00 -77.12
N LYS A 65 -41.88 40.23 -76.59
CA LYS A 65 -42.59 39.07 -77.21
C LYS A 65 -41.75 37.80 -77.56
N PRO A 66 -42.37 36.60 -77.70
CA PRO A 66 -42.16 35.40 -76.88
C PRO A 66 -40.88 34.56 -77.12
N ASN A 67 -39.87 35.05 -77.84
CA ASN A 67 -38.65 34.26 -78.13
C ASN A 67 -37.53 34.53 -77.11
N TYR A 68 -36.51 33.67 -77.13
CA TYR A 68 -35.45 33.64 -76.14
C TYR A 68 -34.25 34.56 -76.44
N ASN A 69 -33.60 35.04 -75.39
CA ASN A 69 -32.35 35.78 -75.42
C ASN A 69 -31.18 34.80 -75.30
N SER A 70 -30.22 34.85 -76.23
CA SER A 70 -29.06 33.96 -76.16
C SER A 70 -27.78 34.53 -76.77
N VAL A 71 -26.65 34.01 -76.32
CA VAL A 71 -25.35 34.20 -76.95
C VAL A 71 -24.68 32.85 -77.15
N LYS A 72 -24.18 32.62 -78.36
CA LYS A 72 -23.33 31.47 -78.69
C LYS A 72 -21.96 31.99 -79.09
N LEU A 73 -20.92 31.51 -78.42
CA LEU A 73 -19.54 31.82 -78.74
C LEU A 73 -18.81 30.54 -79.14
N GLU A 74 -18.25 30.54 -80.34
CA GLU A 74 -17.44 29.45 -80.87
C GLU A 74 -15.97 29.87 -80.94
N THR A 75 -15.11 29.01 -80.40
CA THR A 75 -13.66 29.18 -80.35
C THR A 75 -12.95 27.97 -80.96
N ASP A 76 -11.63 28.01 -81.03
CA ASP A 76 -10.76 26.87 -81.32
C ASP A 76 -11.02 25.66 -80.38
N ASN A 77 -11.27 25.90 -79.09
CA ASN A 77 -11.27 24.85 -78.07
C ASN A 77 -12.66 24.48 -77.51
N PHE A 78 -13.62 25.39 -77.56
CA PHE A 78 -14.96 25.17 -76.99
C PHE A 78 -16.04 25.99 -77.69
N ILE A 79 -17.28 25.55 -77.50
CA ILE A 79 -18.49 26.30 -77.83
C ILE A 79 -19.22 26.60 -76.51
N ILE A 80 -19.46 27.88 -76.23
CA ILE A 80 -20.34 28.30 -75.14
C ILE A 80 -21.68 28.67 -75.74
N PHE A 81 -22.75 28.15 -75.16
CA PHE A 81 -24.11 28.59 -75.42
C PHE A 81 -24.77 29.02 -74.10
N ARG A 82 -25.24 30.27 -74.05
CA ARG A 82 -26.00 30.79 -72.92
C ARG A 82 -27.35 31.27 -73.38
N ARG A 83 -28.40 30.74 -72.76
CA ARG A 83 -29.77 31.24 -72.87
C ARG A 83 -30.18 31.91 -71.57
N PHE A 84 -30.77 33.09 -71.63
CA PHE A 84 -30.98 33.93 -70.45
C PHE A 84 -32.40 33.86 -69.86
N ASP A 85 -33.38 33.31 -70.58
CA ASP A 85 -34.78 33.24 -70.13
C ASP A 85 -35.05 32.06 -69.21
N LYS A 86 -34.31 30.95 -69.39
CA LYS A 86 -34.33 29.80 -68.48
C LYS A 86 -32.93 29.56 -67.93
N PRO A 87 -32.74 29.62 -66.60
CA PRO A 87 -31.42 29.43 -65.99
C PRO A 87 -30.81 28.02 -66.21
N GLU A 88 -31.63 27.04 -66.58
CA GLU A 88 -31.24 25.64 -66.81
C GLU A 88 -30.57 25.39 -68.17
N ASP A 89 -30.64 26.34 -69.11
CA ASP A 89 -30.21 26.17 -70.51
C ASP A 89 -28.78 26.72 -70.78
N TRP A 90 -27.91 26.77 -69.75
CA TRP A 90 -26.51 27.17 -69.94
C TRP A 90 -25.66 25.94 -70.23
N LEU A 91 -25.01 25.93 -71.39
CA LEU A 91 -24.25 24.78 -71.87
C LEU A 91 -22.86 25.23 -72.34
N LEU A 92 -21.82 24.68 -71.73
CA LEU A 92 -20.46 24.74 -72.26
C LEU A 92 -20.12 23.39 -72.88
N TYR A 93 -19.81 23.40 -74.17
CA TYR A 93 -19.29 22.25 -74.90
C TYR A 93 -17.77 22.40 -75.01
N CYS A 94 -17.03 21.65 -74.20
CA CYS A 94 -15.58 21.61 -74.25
C CYS A 94 -15.13 20.17 -74.44
N ASN A 95 -14.41 19.87 -75.52
CA ASN A 95 -13.87 18.52 -75.80
C ASN A 95 -14.86 17.36 -75.57
N LYS A 96 -16.08 17.47 -76.10
CA LYS A 96 -17.19 16.49 -75.97
C LYS A 96 -17.83 16.36 -74.57
N ARG A 97 -17.47 17.21 -73.60
CA ARG A 97 -18.14 17.29 -72.29
C ARG A 97 -19.08 18.49 -72.24
N ILE A 98 -20.24 18.28 -71.62
CA ILE A 98 -21.25 19.31 -71.38
C ILE A 98 -21.18 19.71 -69.91
N PHE A 99 -20.90 20.99 -69.64
CA PHE A 99 -20.96 21.54 -68.28
C PHE A 99 -22.23 22.37 -68.12
N GLY A 100 -22.91 22.18 -66.99
CA GLY A 100 -24.10 22.94 -66.61
C GLY A 100 -23.80 24.17 -65.74
N ARG A 101 -24.85 24.98 -65.49
CA ARG A 101 -24.83 26.34 -64.92
C ARG A 101 -23.77 26.64 -63.85
N GLU A 102 -23.70 25.83 -62.78
CA GLU A 102 -22.88 26.12 -61.59
C GLU A 102 -21.37 25.96 -61.82
N ASN A 103 -20.98 25.12 -62.79
CA ASN A 103 -19.59 24.80 -63.05
C ASN A 103 -19.03 25.51 -64.27
N ILE A 104 -19.85 26.04 -65.19
CA ILE A 104 -19.37 26.69 -66.42
C ILE A 104 -18.40 27.84 -66.12
N THR A 105 -18.75 28.77 -65.25
CA THR A 105 -17.87 29.93 -64.98
C THR A 105 -16.58 29.53 -64.26
N LYS A 106 -16.65 28.60 -63.31
CA LYS A 106 -15.47 28.07 -62.61
C LYS A 106 -14.57 27.27 -63.56
N GLU A 107 -15.15 26.52 -64.48
CA GLU A 107 -14.42 25.73 -65.47
C GLU A 107 -13.79 26.62 -66.53
N ILE A 108 -14.45 27.72 -66.93
CA ILE A 108 -13.86 28.76 -67.77
C ILE A 108 -12.70 29.45 -67.03
N GLU A 109 -12.85 29.79 -65.75
CA GLU A 109 -11.77 30.40 -64.97
C GLU A 109 -10.57 29.45 -64.75
N LYS A 110 -10.81 28.13 -64.68
CA LYS A 110 -9.76 27.10 -64.53
C LYS A 110 -9.10 26.70 -65.86
N SER A 111 -9.90 26.50 -66.91
CA SER A 111 -9.45 25.93 -68.19
C SER A 111 -9.09 26.99 -69.23
N PHE A 112 -9.49 28.24 -69.01
CA PHE A 112 -9.32 29.32 -69.97
C PHE A 112 -8.57 30.49 -69.33
N ILE A 113 -9.29 31.54 -68.93
CA ILE A 113 -8.70 32.80 -68.46
C ILE A 113 -9.58 33.32 -67.32
N SER A 114 -8.97 33.77 -66.23
CA SER A 114 -9.72 34.41 -65.14
C SER A 114 -10.38 35.71 -65.59
N ARG A 115 -11.51 36.05 -64.99
CA ARG A 115 -12.23 37.30 -65.30
C ARG A 115 -11.32 38.53 -65.22
N SER A 116 -10.44 38.57 -64.23
CA SER A 116 -9.49 39.67 -64.03
C SER A 116 -8.47 39.78 -65.16
N PHE A 117 -7.93 38.65 -65.64
CA PHE A 117 -6.94 38.63 -66.72
C PHE A 117 -7.56 39.05 -68.06
N PHE A 118 -8.79 38.62 -68.35
CA PHE A 118 -9.48 39.04 -69.58
C PHE A 118 -9.70 40.56 -69.62
N GLN A 119 -10.10 41.15 -68.49
CA GLN A 119 -10.33 42.59 -68.36
C GLN A 119 -9.05 43.44 -68.37
N SER A 120 -7.90 42.85 -68.02
CA SER A 120 -6.64 43.58 -67.91
C SER A 120 -5.76 43.47 -69.15
N ILE A 121 -5.83 42.35 -69.88
CA ILE A 121 -4.88 42.03 -70.95
C ILE A 121 -5.57 41.75 -72.29
N VAL A 122 -6.70 41.04 -72.29
CA VAL A 122 -7.37 40.61 -73.54
C VAL A 122 -8.27 41.69 -74.10
N TYR A 123 -8.90 42.48 -73.24
CA TYR A 123 -9.76 43.60 -73.63
C TYR A 123 -9.22 44.92 -73.09
N THR A 124 -8.95 45.85 -74.00
CA THR A 124 -8.63 47.23 -73.68
C THR A 124 -9.77 48.11 -74.18
N SER A 125 -10.54 48.70 -73.26
CA SER A 125 -11.50 49.75 -73.65
C SER A 125 -10.75 51.02 -74.04
N GLN A 126 -11.40 51.87 -74.86
CA GLN A 126 -10.84 53.14 -75.34
C GLN A 126 -10.21 54.00 -74.21
N ASP A 127 -10.77 53.95 -72.99
CA ASP A 127 -10.31 54.78 -71.86
C ASP A 127 -9.32 54.07 -70.90
N ARG A 128 -9.11 52.74 -70.99
CA ARG A 128 -8.39 51.97 -69.95
C ARG A 128 -6.89 51.75 -70.20
N PHE A 129 -6.40 52.01 -71.41
CA PHE A 129 -4.97 51.84 -71.68
C PHE A 129 -4.12 52.91 -70.96
N LEU A 130 -4.67 54.12 -70.85
CA LEU A 130 -4.04 55.25 -70.16
C LEU A 130 -3.92 54.98 -68.66
N ASP A 131 -4.93 54.33 -68.06
CA ASP A 131 -4.95 53.99 -66.63
C ASP A 131 -3.68 53.25 -66.16
N ILE A 132 -3.22 52.23 -66.90
CA ILE A 132 -2.04 51.42 -66.51
C ILE A 132 -0.75 52.26 -66.51
N VAL A 133 -0.62 53.18 -67.47
CA VAL A 133 0.56 54.05 -67.57
C VAL A 133 0.57 55.06 -66.42
N GLU A 134 -0.60 55.55 -66.03
CA GLU A 134 -0.83 56.54 -64.98
C GLU A 134 -0.81 55.93 -63.55
N LEU A 135 -0.92 54.61 -63.38
CA LEU A 135 -0.82 53.96 -62.07
C LEU A 135 0.50 54.28 -61.34
N SER A 136 0.42 54.50 -60.03
CA SER A 136 1.59 54.63 -59.15
C SER A 136 2.40 53.32 -59.08
N PRO A 137 3.68 53.34 -58.66
CA PRO A 137 4.49 52.13 -58.55
C PRO A 137 3.85 51.02 -57.69
N SER A 138 3.20 51.38 -56.58
CA SER A 138 2.50 50.45 -55.70
C SER A 138 1.29 49.81 -56.38
N GLU A 139 0.50 50.61 -57.10
CA GLU A 139 -0.66 50.11 -57.83
C GLU A 139 -0.25 49.25 -59.03
N LYS A 140 0.85 49.59 -59.71
CA LYS A 140 1.47 48.75 -60.74
C LYS A 140 1.92 47.42 -60.16
N GLU A 141 2.56 47.42 -58.99
CA GLU A 141 2.95 46.19 -58.30
C GLU A 141 1.73 45.35 -57.94
N MET A 142 0.65 45.94 -57.40
CA MET A 142 -0.60 45.23 -57.12
C MET A 142 -1.25 44.67 -58.38
N PHE A 143 -1.27 45.43 -59.48
CA PHE A 143 -1.81 44.99 -60.76
C PHE A 143 -1.01 43.82 -61.35
N VAL A 144 0.33 43.90 -61.31
CA VAL A 144 1.23 42.83 -61.75
C VAL A 144 1.08 41.59 -60.86
N ASN A 145 1.04 41.77 -59.54
CA ASN A 145 0.82 40.67 -58.59
C ASN A 145 -0.52 39.98 -58.83
N LYS A 146 -1.57 40.72 -59.20
CA LYS A 146 -2.88 40.16 -59.55
C LYS A 146 -2.88 39.43 -60.89
N ILE A 147 -2.13 39.92 -61.89
CA ILE A 147 -1.95 39.24 -63.18
C ILE A 147 -1.20 37.92 -62.99
N LEU A 148 -0.12 37.95 -62.21
CA LEU A 148 0.75 36.81 -61.94
C LEU A 148 0.21 35.92 -60.80
N ASN A 149 -0.91 36.31 -60.18
CA ASN A 149 -1.55 35.64 -59.05
C ASN A 149 -0.60 35.41 -57.84
N LEU A 150 0.32 36.34 -57.59
CA LEU A 150 1.33 36.29 -56.53
C LEU A 150 0.77 36.61 -55.14
N ASP A 151 -0.49 37.07 -55.05
CA ASP A 151 -1.20 37.36 -53.81
C ASP A 151 -1.24 36.17 -52.83
N TYR A 152 -1.23 34.94 -53.37
CA TYR A 152 -1.16 33.74 -52.55
C TYR A 152 0.14 33.67 -51.75
N ILE A 153 1.28 34.03 -52.36
CA ILE A 153 2.61 33.94 -51.76
C ILE A 153 2.75 34.98 -50.64
N THR A 154 2.31 36.22 -50.89
CA THR A 154 2.34 37.30 -49.89
C THR A 154 1.45 36.98 -48.70
N ASN A 155 0.26 36.42 -48.92
CA ASN A 155 -0.62 35.99 -47.84
C ASN A 155 -0.02 34.82 -47.04
N PHE A 156 0.60 33.86 -47.71
CA PHE A 156 1.28 32.75 -47.06
C PHE A 156 2.44 33.23 -46.17
N ALA A 157 3.27 34.16 -46.66
CA ALA A 157 4.37 34.75 -45.90
C ALA A 157 3.89 35.50 -44.63
N LYS A 158 2.76 36.22 -44.73
CA LYS A 158 2.12 36.88 -43.57
C LYS A 158 1.66 35.87 -42.53
N LEU A 159 1.02 34.78 -42.95
CA LEU A 159 0.56 33.72 -42.06
C LEU A 159 1.73 33.01 -41.35
N LEU A 160 2.81 32.70 -42.08
CA LEU A 160 4.02 32.12 -41.51
C LEU A 160 4.63 33.02 -40.44
N THR A 161 4.77 34.32 -40.73
CA THR A 161 5.34 35.29 -39.79
C THR A 161 4.51 35.37 -38.50
N LYS A 162 3.18 35.38 -38.61
CA LYS A 162 2.28 35.38 -37.44
C LYS A 162 2.48 34.13 -36.59
N ASN A 163 2.54 32.95 -37.20
CA ASN A 163 2.73 31.69 -36.48
C ASN A 163 4.09 31.60 -35.79
N ILE A 164 5.16 32.07 -36.45
CA ILE A 164 6.50 32.13 -35.85
C ILE A 164 6.49 32.98 -34.58
N ASN A 165 5.83 34.15 -34.61
CA ASN A 165 5.76 35.03 -33.44
C ASN A 165 4.99 34.40 -32.27
N ILE A 166 3.89 33.69 -32.56
CA ILE A 166 3.14 32.94 -31.53
C ILE A 166 4.02 31.85 -30.90
N LEU A 167 4.75 31.09 -31.72
CA LEU A 167 5.64 30.04 -31.23
C LEU A 167 6.80 30.60 -30.38
N LYS A 168 7.36 31.75 -30.77
CA LYS A 168 8.38 32.44 -29.97
C LYS A 168 7.84 32.87 -28.60
N ALA A 169 6.64 33.44 -28.55
CA ALA A 169 6.01 33.84 -27.28
C ALA A 169 5.76 32.64 -26.35
N LYS A 170 5.24 31.53 -26.89
CA LYS A 170 5.06 30.29 -26.12
C LYS A 170 6.38 29.72 -25.61
N LYS A 171 7.44 29.75 -26.42
CA LYS A 171 8.78 29.32 -25.99
C LYS A 171 9.28 30.13 -24.79
N THR A 172 9.13 31.45 -24.82
CA THR A 172 9.56 32.31 -23.71
C THR A 172 8.75 32.05 -22.43
N GLU A 173 7.46 31.80 -22.55
CA GLU A 173 6.59 31.46 -21.41
C GLU A 173 7.00 30.12 -20.77
N ILE A 174 7.23 29.09 -21.58
CA ILE A 174 7.70 27.78 -21.10
C ILE A 174 9.06 27.92 -20.38
N GLN A 175 9.99 28.69 -20.95
CA GLN A 175 11.29 28.94 -20.32
C GLN A 175 11.16 29.63 -18.95
N PHE A 176 10.21 30.56 -18.81
CA PHE A 176 9.93 31.21 -17.53
C PHE A 176 9.34 30.23 -16.50
N LEU A 177 8.39 29.39 -16.90
CA LEU A 177 7.81 28.36 -16.04
C LEU A 177 8.86 27.33 -15.60
N MET A 178 9.76 26.92 -16.49
CA MET A 178 10.88 26.03 -16.15
C MET A 178 11.77 26.63 -15.05
N LYS A 179 12.18 27.90 -15.19
CA LYS A 179 12.99 28.59 -14.17
C LYS A 179 12.28 28.67 -12.82
N LYS A 180 10.97 28.97 -12.80
CA LYS A 180 10.17 28.97 -11.56
C LYS A 180 10.14 27.59 -10.91
N LEU A 181 9.95 26.54 -11.70
CA LEU A 181 9.92 25.17 -11.21
C LEU A 181 11.27 24.74 -10.62
N GLU A 182 12.38 25.09 -11.28
CA GLU A 182 13.73 24.83 -10.79
C GLU A 182 13.98 25.52 -9.44
N ALA A 183 13.62 26.81 -9.31
CA ALA A 183 13.75 27.54 -8.05
C ALA A 183 12.94 26.89 -6.91
N SER A 184 11.68 26.50 -7.18
CA SER A 184 10.84 25.82 -6.19
C SER A 184 11.38 24.45 -5.78
N LYS A 185 11.98 23.70 -6.72
CA LYS A 185 12.65 22.42 -6.42
C LYS A 185 13.88 22.62 -5.54
N GLU A 186 14.66 23.66 -5.79
CA GLU A 186 15.82 23.98 -4.96
C GLU A 186 15.43 24.38 -3.54
N GLU A 187 14.38 25.18 -3.39
CA GLU A 187 13.83 25.56 -2.08
C GLU A 187 13.34 24.33 -1.31
N ARG A 188 12.52 23.47 -1.95
CA ARG A 188 12.04 22.22 -1.33
C ARG A 188 13.18 21.27 -0.96
N LYS A 189 14.24 21.23 -1.76
CA LYS A 189 15.44 20.43 -1.46
C LYS A 189 16.14 20.93 -0.20
N ARG A 190 16.22 22.26 0.02
CA ARG A 190 16.80 22.83 1.25
C ARG A 190 15.97 22.47 2.48
N GLU A 191 14.65 22.62 2.40
CA GLU A 191 13.73 22.24 3.48
C GLU A 191 13.90 20.76 3.88
N LEU A 192 13.95 19.86 2.90
CA LEU A 192 14.16 18.43 3.15
C LEU A 192 15.53 18.13 3.78
N ILE A 193 16.57 18.87 3.42
CA ILE A 193 17.91 18.73 4.03
C ILE A 193 17.86 19.15 5.51
N GLU A 194 17.17 20.24 5.83
CA GLU A 194 16.98 20.70 7.22
C GLU A 194 16.15 19.70 8.03
N GLU A 195 15.04 19.20 7.47
CA GLU A 195 14.24 18.13 8.09
C GLU A 195 15.08 16.88 8.38
N ILE A 196 15.88 16.43 7.41
CA ILE A 196 16.79 15.28 7.60
C ILE A 196 17.81 15.57 8.72
N ALA A 197 18.36 16.77 8.79
CA ALA A 197 19.30 17.15 9.84
C ALA A 197 18.66 17.08 11.23
N THR A 198 17.44 17.62 11.39
CA THR A 198 16.71 17.56 12.68
C THR A 198 16.28 16.15 13.06
N LEU A 199 15.95 15.30 12.09
CA LEU A 199 15.64 13.89 12.37
C LEU A 199 16.89 13.11 12.79
N LYS A 200 18.05 13.39 12.18
CA LYS A 200 19.32 12.78 12.60
C LYS A 200 19.68 13.14 14.03
N THR A 201 19.54 14.40 14.44
CA THR A 201 19.81 14.80 15.82
C THR A 201 18.89 14.09 16.82
N LYS A 202 17.60 13.97 16.49
CA LYS A 202 16.63 13.20 17.32
C LYS A 202 16.98 11.72 17.40
N ILE A 203 17.43 11.10 16.30
CA ILE A 203 17.88 9.70 16.30
C ILE A 203 19.08 9.53 17.24
N ASP A 204 20.02 10.45 17.21
CA ASP A 204 21.21 10.38 18.07
C ASP A 204 20.89 10.62 19.55
N GLU A 205 19.93 11.50 19.85
CA GLU A 205 19.39 11.68 21.21
C GLU A 205 18.73 10.39 21.72
N VAL A 206 17.82 9.80 20.94
CA VAL A 206 17.13 8.55 21.30
C VAL A 206 18.12 7.40 21.47
N LYS A 207 19.17 7.31 20.64
CA LYS A 207 20.22 6.28 20.80
C LYS A 207 20.96 6.42 22.13
N LYS A 208 21.31 7.65 22.53
CA LYS A 208 21.96 7.90 23.83
C LYS A 208 21.06 7.50 24.99
N GLU A 209 19.77 7.84 24.93
CA GLU A 209 18.80 7.42 25.94
C GLU A 209 18.68 5.89 26.03
N LEU A 210 18.72 5.21 24.89
CA LEU A 210 18.66 3.75 24.82
C LEU A 210 19.89 3.10 25.47
N GLU A 211 21.10 3.60 25.19
CA GLU A 211 22.34 3.13 25.84
C GLU A 211 22.32 3.35 27.36
N GLU A 212 21.78 4.47 27.83
CA GLU A 212 21.63 4.71 29.27
C GLU A 212 20.64 3.75 29.92
N LEU A 213 19.51 3.46 29.26
CA LEU A 213 18.51 2.52 29.73
C LEU A 213 19.05 1.09 29.78
N GLU A 214 19.85 0.68 28.80
CA GLU A 214 20.51 -0.63 28.80
C GLU A 214 21.48 -0.78 29.97
N LYS A 215 22.31 0.25 30.24
CA LYS A 215 23.19 0.26 31.42
C LYS A 215 22.40 0.16 32.73
N LYS A 216 21.28 0.90 32.83
CA LYS A 216 20.39 0.84 33.99
C LYS A 216 19.79 -0.56 34.16
N LYS A 217 19.32 -1.18 33.07
CA LYS A 217 18.77 -2.55 33.08
C LYS A 217 19.80 -3.56 33.59
N LEU A 218 21.02 -3.55 33.06
CA LEU A 218 22.11 -4.42 33.51
C LEU A 218 22.43 -4.21 34.99
N SER A 219 22.45 -2.96 35.46
CA SER A 219 22.67 -2.66 36.88
C SER A 219 21.57 -3.21 37.79
N ILE A 220 20.32 -3.20 37.32
CA ILE A 220 19.16 -3.71 38.05
C ILE A 220 19.18 -5.25 38.08
N GLU A 221 19.50 -5.89 36.96
CA GLU A 221 19.65 -7.35 36.88
C GLU A 221 20.77 -7.85 37.80
N ALA A 222 21.92 -7.16 37.82
CA ALA A 222 23.00 -7.48 38.76
C ALA A 222 22.56 -7.35 40.22
N LYS A 223 21.87 -6.25 40.58
CA LYS A 223 21.33 -6.06 41.94
C LYS A 223 20.31 -7.14 42.30
N ARG A 224 19.45 -7.55 41.36
CA ARG A 224 18.46 -8.61 41.57
C ARG A 224 19.13 -9.95 41.88
N LEU A 225 20.17 -10.33 41.12
CA LEU A 225 20.93 -11.55 41.35
C LEU A 225 21.61 -11.55 42.73
N ILE A 226 22.17 -10.41 43.16
CA ILE A 226 22.75 -10.27 44.50
C ILE A 226 21.69 -10.51 45.58
N ILE A 227 20.51 -9.88 45.46
CA ILE A 227 19.42 -10.03 46.43
C ILE A 227 18.91 -11.49 46.47
N GLU A 228 18.77 -12.14 45.32
CA GLU A 228 18.37 -13.55 45.24
C GLU A 228 19.42 -14.46 45.90
N LYS A 229 20.71 -14.19 45.68
CA LYS A 229 21.81 -14.92 46.32
C LYS A 229 21.82 -14.73 47.84
N GLU A 230 21.60 -13.51 48.34
CA GLU A 230 21.52 -13.24 49.78
C GLU A 230 20.33 -13.94 50.45
N LYS A 231 19.15 -13.90 49.81
CA LYS A 231 17.96 -14.63 50.30
C LYS A 231 18.23 -16.14 50.35
N TRP A 232 18.84 -16.68 49.29
CA TRP A 232 19.20 -18.09 49.23
C TRP A 232 20.19 -18.48 50.33
N LEU A 233 21.23 -17.67 50.56
CA LEU A 233 22.21 -17.89 51.63
C LEU A 233 21.53 -17.91 53.01
N LYS A 234 20.67 -16.93 53.31
CA LYS A 234 19.92 -16.89 54.58
C LYS A 234 19.08 -18.14 54.79
N ASP A 235 18.34 -18.57 53.76
CA ASP A 235 17.53 -19.78 53.82
C ASP A 235 18.38 -21.05 53.96
N TYR A 236 19.52 -21.12 53.28
CA TYR A 236 20.47 -22.23 53.36
C TYR A 236 21.02 -22.39 54.78
N TRP A 237 21.54 -21.31 55.39
CA TRP A 237 22.08 -21.35 56.76
C TRP A 237 21.00 -21.68 57.79
N LYS A 238 19.79 -21.13 57.63
CA LYS A 238 18.65 -21.46 58.49
C LYS A 238 18.31 -22.96 58.42
N CYS A 239 18.22 -23.51 57.21
CA CYS A 239 17.94 -24.95 57.03
C CYS A 239 19.09 -25.82 57.56
N LYS A 240 20.35 -25.42 57.37
CA LYS A 240 21.53 -26.15 57.86
C LYS A 240 21.56 -26.24 59.39
N LYS A 241 21.20 -25.16 60.09
CA LYS A 241 21.07 -25.15 61.56
C LYS A 241 19.98 -26.12 62.03
N LEU A 242 18.80 -26.04 61.43
CA LEU A 242 17.66 -26.91 61.76
C LEU A 242 17.94 -28.38 61.44
N LEU A 243 18.75 -28.68 60.42
CA LEU A 243 19.16 -30.04 60.10
C LEU A 243 20.03 -30.66 61.20
N LYS A 244 20.99 -29.89 61.75
CA LYS A 244 21.79 -30.32 62.90
C LYS A 244 20.91 -30.60 64.12
N GLU A 245 19.94 -29.74 64.39
CA GLU A 245 18.98 -29.94 65.48
C GLU A 245 18.15 -31.22 65.27
N TYR A 246 17.73 -31.50 64.03
CA TYR A 246 17.04 -32.74 63.68
C TYR A 246 17.91 -33.99 63.89
N GLU A 247 19.18 -33.96 63.47
CA GLU A 247 20.13 -35.07 63.64
C GLU A 247 20.35 -35.40 65.14
N ILE A 248 20.57 -34.38 65.97
CA ILE A 248 20.72 -34.53 67.43
C ILE A 248 19.46 -35.15 68.05
N LEU A 249 18.28 -34.71 67.61
CA LEU A 249 17.01 -35.25 68.11
C LEU A 249 16.78 -36.70 67.64
N GLN A 250 17.24 -37.07 66.45
CA GLN A 250 17.19 -38.46 65.98
C GLN A 250 18.10 -39.38 66.80
N GLU A 251 19.30 -38.94 67.14
CA GLU A 251 20.21 -39.70 68.01
C GLU A 251 19.58 -39.91 69.39
N LYS A 252 19.08 -38.84 70.01
CA LYS A 252 18.35 -38.93 71.29
C LYS A 252 17.13 -39.86 71.22
N GLN A 253 16.43 -39.89 70.09
CA GLN A 253 15.31 -40.81 69.89
C GLN A 253 15.79 -42.27 69.86
N LYS A 254 16.88 -42.55 69.16
CA LYS A 254 17.48 -43.90 69.08
C LYS A 254 17.95 -44.37 70.45
N GLU A 255 18.70 -43.54 71.18
CA GLU A 255 19.18 -43.83 72.53
C GLU A 255 18.03 -44.17 73.48
N LYS A 256 17.00 -43.33 73.53
CA LYS A 256 15.83 -43.58 74.40
C LYS A 256 15.00 -44.78 73.94
N SER A 257 14.95 -45.07 72.64
CA SER A 257 14.27 -46.26 72.13
C SER A 257 14.99 -47.55 72.52
N ASN A 258 16.33 -47.55 72.51
CA ASN A 258 17.14 -48.67 72.98
C ASN A 258 16.96 -48.88 74.48
N LEU A 259 17.00 -47.81 75.27
CA LEU A 259 16.74 -47.88 76.72
C LEU A 259 15.34 -48.43 77.04
N LEU A 260 14.34 -48.08 76.23
CA LEU A 260 12.98 -48.61 76.36
C LEU A 260 12.91 -50.11 76.04
N LEU A 261 13.70 -50.59 75.09
CA LEU A 261 13.82 -52.02 74.77
C LEU A 261 14.44 -52.78 75.95
N GLU A 262 15.56 -52.30 76.49
CA GLU A 262 16.24 -52.91 77.64
C GLU A 262 15.32 -52.99 78.88
N LEU A 263 14.58 -51.91 79.18
CA LEU A 263 13.65 -51.91 80.31
C LEU A 263 12.46 -52.86 80.09
N LYS A 264 11.98 -53.00 78.85
CA LYS A 264 10.93 -53.98 78.51
C LYS A 264 11.43 -55.42 78.66
N GLU A 265 12.69 -55.69 78.33
CA GLU A 265 13.30 -57.01 78.54
C GLU A 265 13.45 -57.32 80.02
N LYS A 266 13.96 -56.38 80.82
CA LYS A 266 14.02 -56.49 82.29
C LYS A 266 12.65 -56.71 82.92
N LYS A 267 11.62 -56.04 82.41
CA LYS A 267 10.23 -56.25 82.84
C LYS A 267 9.79 -57.69 82.57
N LYS A 268 10.01 -58.20 81.35
CA LYS A 268 9.66 -59.58 80.98
C LYS A 268 10.38 -60.63 81.83
N THR A 269 11.67 -60.44 82.13
CA THR A 269 12.41 -61.38 82.98
C THR A 269 11.84 -61.43 84.40
N LEU A 270 11.54 -60.27 84.99
CA LEU A 270 10.92 -60.18 86.31
C LEU A 270 9.50 -60.76 86.34
N GLU A 271 8.69 -60.55 85.29
CA GLU A 271 7.36 -61.18 85.17
C GLU A 271 7.45 -62.72 85.17
N VAL A 272 8.43 -63.27 84.46
CA VAL A 272 8.69 -64.72 84.42
C VAL A 272 9.15 -65.23 85.79
N GLU A 273 10.04 -64.50 86.47
CA GLU A 273 10.50 -64.85 87.82
C GLU A 273 9.37 -64.84 88.85
N ILE A 274 8.50 -63.83 88.83
CA ILE A 274 7.32 -63.77 89.68
C ILE A 274 6.38 -64.94 89.38
N LYS A 275 6.14 -65.25 88.11
CA LYS A 275 5.28 -66.39 87.72
C LYS A 275 5.85 -67.72 88.24
N ASN A 276 7.16 -67.92 88.13
CA ASN A 276 7.83 -69.10 88.67
C ASN A 276 7.73 -69.18 90.19
N LEU A 277 7.94 -68.07 90.90
CA LEU A 277 7.81 -68.01 92.36
C LEU A 277 6.38 -68.27 92.82
N LYS A 278 5.37 -67.67 92.16
CA LYS A 278 3.94 -67.93 92.44
C LYS A 278 3.58 -69.40 92.21
N ASN A 279 4.03 -70.01 91.12
CA ASN A 279 3.83 -71.44 90.86
C ASN A 279 4.49 -72.32 91.94
N GLN A 280 5.66 -71.93 92.45
CA GLN A 280 6.32 -72.65 93.54
C GLN A 280 5.58 -72.50 94.87
N VAL A 281 5.06 -71.32 95.18
CA VAL A 281 4.20 -71.07 96.36
C VAL A 281 2.92 -71.90 96.26
N GLU A 282 2.29 -71.95 95.09
CA GLU A 282 1.06 -72.74 94.87
C GLU A 282 1.31 -74.24 95.01
N LYS A 283 2.45 -74.74 94.53
CA LYS A 283 2.91 -76.12 94.79
C LYS A 283 3.06 -76.40 96.28
N TYR A 284 3.68 -75.50 97.05
CA TYR A 284 3.81 -75.67 98.51
C TYR A 284 2.47 -75.55 99.25
N ARG A 285 1.56 -74.69 98.80
CA ARG A 285 0.19 -74.60 99.34
C ARG A 285 -0.62 -75.87 99.08
N ASN A 286 -0.45 -76.50 97.92
CA ASN A 286 -1.11 -77.78 97.61
C ASN A 286 -0.52 -78.92 98.46
N LEU A 287 0.81 -78.96 98.64
CA LEU A 287 1.48 -79.90 99.56
C LEU A 287 0.92 -79.83 100.99
N LEU A 288 0.67 -78.62 101.51
CA LEU A 288 0.10 -78.41 102.85
C LEU A 288 -1.36 -78.88 102.98
N LYS A 289 -2.15 -78.81 101.90
CA LYS A 289 -3.56 -79.24 101.87
C LYS A 289 -3.74 -80.75 101.77
N GLU A 290 -2.87 -81.44 101.04
CA GLU A 290 -2.93 -82.89 100.83
C GLU A 290 -2.36 -83.70 102.02
N GLY A 291 -1.65 -83.05 102.94
CA GLY A 291 -1.11 -83.67 104.17
C GLY A 291 -0.03 -84.73 103.92
N LYS A 292 0.43 -84.86 102.67
CA LYS A 292 1.40 -85.85 102.21
C LYS A 292 2.42 -85.22 101.27
N CYS A 293 3.67 -85.67 101.33
CA CYS A 293 4.71 -85.22 100.42
C CYS A 293 4.55 -85.83 99.01
N ILE A 294 4.46 -85.00 97.96
CA ILE A 294 4.33 -85.45 96.55
C ILE A 294 5.49 -86.35 96.07
N TYR A 295 6.67 -86.23 96.67
CA TYR A 295 7.85 -86.99 96.22
C TYR A 295 8.04 -88.34 96.93
N CYS A 296 7.42 -88.54 98.09
CA CYS A 296 7.66 -89.74 98.91
C CYS A 296 6.42 -90.26 99.65
N GLU A 297 5.24 -89.69 99.42
CA GLU A 297 3.91 -90.04 99.98
C GLU A 297 3.81 -90.14 101.51
N ARG A 298 4.87 -89.77 102.24
CA ARG A 298 4.86 -89.73 103.71
C ARG A 298 3.89 -88.66 104.23
N PRO A 299 3.16 -88.96 105.33
CA PRO A 299 2.39 -87.94 106.04
C PRO A 299 3.35 -86.88 106.59
N LEU A 300 2.98 -85.61 106.44
CA LEU A 300 3.80 -84.48 106.85
C LEU A 300 3.88 -84.38 108.38
N GLU A 301 5.09 -84.24 108.92
CA GLU A 301 5.33 -84.01 110.35
C GLU A 301 5.29 -82.51 110.69
N GLN A 302 5.14 -82.16 111.97
CA GLN A 302 4.96 -80.77 112.43
C GLN A 302 6.11 -79.83 112.01
N LYS A 303 7.35 -80.34 111.94
CA LYS A 303 8.53 -79.61 111.45
C LYS A 303 8.52 -79.36 109.95
N ASP A 304 7.85 -80.21 109.17
CA ASP A 304 7.72 -80.03 107.73
C ASP A 304 6.69 -78.94 107.41
N TYR A 305 5.59 -78.89 108.19
CA TYR A 305 4.63 -77.79 108.14
C TYR A 305 5.31 -76.44 108.37
N GLU A 306 6.10 -76.30 109.45
CA GLU A 306 6.83 -75.06 109.74
C GLU A 306 7.83 -74.67 108.64
N ARG A 307 8.55 -75.64 108.06
CA ARG A 307 9.50 -75.39 106.95
C ARG A 307 8.80 -74.93 105.68
N TYR A 308 7.70 -75.56 105.30
CA TYR A 308 6.95 -75.15 104.11
C TYR A 308 6.24 -73.81 104.33
N GLU A 309 5.73 -73.53 105.52
CA GLU A 309 5.18 -72.21 105.88
C GLU A 309 6.24 -71.11 105.84
N GLN A 310 7.44 -71.34 106.39
CA GLN A 310 8.56 -70.40 106.27
C GLN A 310 8.98 -70.20 104.80
N ALA A 311 9.08 -71.27 104.02
CA ALA A 311 9.42 -71.17 102.60
C ALA A 311 8.35 -70.44 101.76
N ILE A 312 7.07 -70.54 102.15
CA ILE A 312 5.97 -69.77 101.56
C ILE A 312 6.12 -68.29 101.92
N LEU A 313 6.33 -67.96 103.20
CA LEU A 313 6.54 -66.59 103.67
C LEU A 313 7.72 -65.91 102.97
N ASP A 314 8.87 -66.59 102.87
CA ASP A 314 10.06 -66.06 102.18
C ASP A 314 9.83 -65.83 100.68
N LYS A 315 9.13 -66.76 100.01
CA LYS A 315 8.82 -66.64 98.59
C LYS A 315 7.76 -65.58 98.33
N GLU A 316 6.77 -65.44 99.21
CA GLU A 316 5.77 -64.37 99.16
C GLU A 316 6.41 -63.00 99.41
N GLY A 317 7.35 -62.91 100.35
CA GLY A 317 8.16 -61.71 100.58
C GLY A 317 8.99 -61.32 99.34
N LYS A 318 9.63 -62.29 98.68
CA LYS A 318 10.34 -62.06 97.41
C LYS A 318 9.40 -61.65 96.27
N VAL A 319 8.22 -62.25 96.18
CA VAL A 319 7.20 -61.85 95.21
C VAL A 319 6.74 -60.42 95.45
N ALA A 320 6.51 -60.00 96.71
CA ALA A 320 6.16 -58.63 97.03
C ALA A 320 7.24 -57.62 96.62
N LEU A 321 8.52 -57.93 96.86
CA LEU A 321 9.66 -57.10 96.43
C LEU A 321 9.80 -57.03 94.90
N PHE A 322 9.52 -58.11 94.17
CA PHE A 322 9.53 -58.10 92.71
C PHE A 322 8.31 -57.37 92.12
N ILE A 323 7.16 -57.39 92.80
CA ILE A 323 5.98 -56.61 92.40
C ILE A 323 6.27 -55.10 92.55
N THR A 324 6.86 -54.66 93.65
CA THR A 324 7.25 -53.24 93.81
C THR A 324 8.30 -52.81 92.79
N SER A 325 9.28 -53.68 92.50
CA SER A 325 10.28 -53.44 91.45
C SER A 325 9.64 -53.37 90.05
N LEU A 326 8.60 -54.16 89.78
CA LEU A 326 7.82 -54.08 88.54
C LEU A 326 7.06 -52.76 88.42
N ASP A 327 6.41 -52.30 89.49
CA ASP A 327 5.69 -51.01 89.48
C ASP A 327 6.64 -49.82 89.23
N GLU A 328 7.85 -49.85 89.79
CA GLU A 328 8.89 -48.84 89.54
C GLU A 328 9.38 -48.87 88.07
N LEU A 329 9.54 -50.07 87.51
CA LEU A 329 9.88 -50.25 86.10
C LEU A 329 8.76 -49.78 85.17
N GLU A 330 7.49 -50.02 85.51
CA GLU A 330 6.34 -49.55 84.75
C GLU A 330 6.26 -48.02 84.71
N LYS A 331 6.46 -47.36 85.86
CA LYS A 331 6.55 -45.89 85.92
C LYS A 331 7.68 -45.33 85.07
N SER A 332 8.84 -46.00 85.09
CA SER A 332 10.02 -45.63 84.28
C SER A 332 9.78 -45.83 82.79
N ILE A 333 9.09 -46.90 82.39
CA ILE A 333 8.69 -47.15 80.99
C ILE A 333 7.69 -46.10 80.52
N GLU A 334 6.72 -45.72 81.36
CA GLU A 334 5.71 -44.73 81.01
C GLU A 334 6.30 -43.31 80.86
N SER A 335 7.23 -42.93 81.74
CA SER A 335 7.94 -41.65 81.64
C SER A 335 8.76 -41.58 80.35
N LEU A 336 9.51 -42.63 80.01
CA LEU A 336 10.29 -42.71 78.77
C LEU A 336 9.40 -42.68 77.52
N ARG A 337 8.22 -43.32 77.53
CA ARG A 337 7.24 -43.21 76.44
C ARG A 337 6.77 -41.76 76.24
N LYS A 338 6.48 -41.04 77.33
CA LYS A 338 6.09 -39.62 77.26
C LYS A 338 7.20 -38.77 76.65
N GLU A 339 8.45 -39.02 77.00
CA GLU A 339 9.60 -38.31 76.42
C GLU A 339 9.82 -38.64 74.95
N LEU A 340 9.69 -39.91 74.55
CA LEU A 340 9.78 -40.32 73.14
C LEU A 340 8.69 -39.68 72.28
N ASN A 341 7.47 -39.55 72.80
CA ASN A 341 6.39 -38.86 72.10
C ASN A 341 6.68 -37.36 71.93
N LYS A 342 7.27 -36.70 72.94
CA LYS A 342 7.72 -35.30 72.82
C LYS A 342 8.80 -35.14 71.75
N ILE A 343 9.79 -36.03 71.71
CA ILE A 343 10.86 -36.02 70.69
C ILE A 343 10.28 -36.27 69.30
N LYS A 344 9.35 -37.23 69.16
CA LYS A 344 8.68 -37.53 67.88
C LYS A 344 7.93 -36.31 67.33
N TYR A 345 7.19 -35.61 68.20
CA TYR A 345 6.49 -34.38 67.81
C TYR A 345 7.44 -33.25 67.36
N GLN A 346 8.60 -33.12 68.00
CA GLN A 346 9.63 -32.16 67.58
C GLN A 346 10.27 -32.54 66.24
N LEU A 347 10.50 -33.83 65.99
CA LEU A 347 11.00 -34.33 64.71
C LEU A 347 10.00 -34.11 63.57
N ASP A 348 8.70 -34.31 63.80
CA ASP A 348 7.66 -34.07 62.80
C ASP A 348 7.57 -32.59 62.40
N LYS A 349 7.74 -31.67 63.36
CA LYS A 349 7.84 -30.23 63.05
C LYS A 349 9.06 -29.86 62.21
N LEU A 350 10.16 -30.60 62.35
CA LEU A 350 11.42 -30.33 61.66
C LEU A 350 11.53 -31.07 60.30
N ASN A 351 10.70 -32.09 60.06
CA ASN A 351 10.72 -32.90 58.84
C ASN A 351 10.57 -32.09 57.53
N PRO A 352 9.71 -31.06 57.43
CA PRO A 352 9.61 -30.22 56.22
C PRO A 352 10.92 -29.49 55.87
N TYR A 353 11.72 -29.13 56.88
CA TYR A 353 12.99 -28.44 56.69
C TYR A 353 14.10 -29.38 56.17
N LYS A 354 14.01 -30.67 56.48
CA LYS A 354 14.88 -31.72 55.90
C LYS A 354 14.65 -31.85 54.39
N ILE A 355 13.38 -31.89 53.98
CA ILE A 355 13.00 -31.94 52.56
C ILE A 355 13.47 -30.66 51.84
N LYS A 356 13.23 -29.49 52.45
CA LYS A 356 13.66 -28.20 51.91
C LYS A 356 15.19 -28.07 51.80
N SER A 357 15.93 -28.59 52.76
CA SER A 357 17.41 -28.63 52.73
C SER A 357 17.95 -29.49 51.59
N ASN A 358 17.34 -30.66 51.34
CA ASN A 358 17.73 -31.52 50.22
C ASN A 358 17.47 -30.86 48.85
N MET A 359 16.35 -30.14 48.71
CA MET A 359 16.08 -29.35 47.50
C MET A 359 17.07 -28.18 47.31
N LEU A 360 17.48 -27.52 48.40
CA LEU A 360 18.50 -26.45 48.35
C LEU A 360 19.88 -26.98 47.95
N LYS A 361 20.27 -28.19 48.39
CA LYS A 361 21.52 -28.86 47.98
C LYS A 361 21.53 -29.24 46.49
N LEU A 362 20.41 -29.71 45.95
CA LEU A 362 20.26 -29.98 44.52
C LEU A 362 20.41 -28.70 43.69
N ARG A 363 19.83 -27.60 44.16
CA ARG A 363 19.93 -26.29 43.51
C ARG A 363 21.35 -25.69 43.55
N GLN A 364 22.12 -25.97 44.60
CA GLN A 364 23.54 -25.57 44.71
C GLN A 364 24.40 -26.24 43.64
N LYS A 365 24.19 -27.54 43.39
CA LYS A 365 24.91 -28.28 42.33
C LYS A 365 24.62 -27.75 40.92
N CYS A 366 23.44 -27.17 40.68
CA CYS A 366 23.10 -26.55 39.40
C CYS A 366 23.64 -25.13 39.21
N LEU A 367 24.20 -24.50 40.26
CA LEU A 367 24.80 -23.16 40.21
C LEU A 367 26.34 -23.21 40.14
N GLU A 368 26.95 -24.37 40.34
CA GLU A 368 28.40 -24.62 40.26
C GLU A 368 28.85 -25.22 38.91
N VAL A 369 27.90 -25.47 37.98
CA VAL A 369 28.12 -25.78 36.55
C VAL A 369 27.71 -24.56 35.74
#